data_AF-A0A3C2A998-F1
#
_entry.id   AF-A0A3C2A998-F1
#
_cell.length_a   1.000
_cell.length_b   1.000
_cell.length_c   1.000
_cell.angle_alpha   90.00
_cell.angle_beta   90.00
_cell.angle_gamma   90.00
#
_symmetry.space_group_name_H-M   'P 1'
#
loop_
_entity.id
_entity.type
_entity.pdbx_description
1 polymer ?
#
loop_
_entity_poly.entity_id
_entity_poly.type
_entity_poly.pdbx_seq_one_letter_code
_entity_poly.pdbx_strand_id
1 'polypeptide(L)'
;QCLHSSEREKRASDADRASIKYKQVEYMSEHLGAPFEGIVSGVTEWGVYVEMPATQCEGMVRLADIKEDYFDFDEKFLRIIGQRTKRMISLGDEVKVKVMDTDIDRRTIDLEFIFETDEDDGTE
;
A
#
# COMPACT_ATOMS: atom_id res chain seq x y z
N GLN A 1 -23.07 21.17 38.77
CA GLN A 1 -22.31 21.10 37.50
C GLN A 1 -22.55 19.73 36.87
N CYS A 2 -22.77 19.74 35.55
CA CYS A 2 -22.56 18.67 34.55
C CYS A 2 -23.15 17.29 34.80
N LEU A 3 -24.34 17.02 34.22
CA LEU A 3 -24.79 15.64 34.01
C LEU A 3 -25.64 15.40 32.73
N HIS A 4 -25.59 16.27 31.71
CA HIS A 4 -26.49 16.13 30.55
C HIS A 4 -25.91 16.64 29.22
N SER A 5 -24.75 16.15 28.78
CA SER A 5 -24.30 16.47 27.41
C SER A 5 -23.60 15.36 26.62
N SER A 6 -23.52 14.10 27.09
CA SER A 6 -22.64 13.11 26.45
C SER A 6 -23.33 11.94 25.72
N GLU A 7 -24.61 12.06 25.33
CA GLU A 7 -25.30 11.02 24.54
C GLU A 7 -25.60 11.43 23.09
N ARG A 8 -25.33 12.69 22.72
CA ARG A 8 -25.59 13.20 21.35
C ARG A 8 -24.35 13.20 20.46
N GLU A 9 -23.15 13.05 21.02
CA GLU A 9 -21.90 13.09 20.27
C GLU A 9 -21.55 11.77 19.56
N LYS A 10 -22.18 10.66 19.95
CA LYS A 10 -21.85 9.33 19.42
C LYS A 10 -22.65 8.86 18.20
N ARG A 11 -23.67 9.61 17.74
CA ARG A 11 -24.47 9.21 16.56
C ARG A 11 -24.12 9.92 15.25
N ALA A 12 -23.21 10.89 15.27
CA ALA A 12 -22.77 11.58 14.04
C ALA A 12 -21.57 10.90 13.36
N SER A 13 -20.74 10.16 14.10
CA SER A 13 -19.44 9.69 13.59
C SER A 13 -19.49 8.47 12.65
N ASP A 14 -20.62 7.76 12.59
CA ASP A 14 -20.72 6.53 11.79
C ASP A 14 -21.19 6.79 10.34
N ALA A 15 -22.00 7.84 10.12
CA ALA A 15 -22.48 8.22 8.79
C ALA A 15 -21.42 8.94 7.95
N ASP A 16 -20.53 9.72 8.58
CA ASP A 16 -19.42 10.40 7.90
C ASP A 16 -18.37 9.40 7.39
N ARG A 17 -18.04 8.35 8.16
CA ARG A 17 -17.03 7.35 7.75
C ARG A 17 -17.44 6.50 6.56
N ALA A 18 -18.73 6.17 6.42
CA ALA A 18 -19.21 5.40 5.28
C ALA A 18 -19.16 6.18 3.96
N SER A 19 -19.41 7.49 4.00
CA SER A 19 -19.33 8.38 2.83
C SER A 19 -17.88 8.65 2.40
N ILE A 20 -16.93 8.59 3.33
CA ILE A 20 -15.50 8.77 3.05
C ILE A 20 -14.94 7.60 2.24
N LYS A 21 -15.28 6.34 2.59
CA LYS A 21 -14.76 5.16 1.86
C LYS A 21 -15.15 5.13 0.38
N TYR A 22 -16.38 5.50 0.05
CA TYR A 22 -16.84 5.46 -1.34
C TYR A 22 -16.10 6.50 -2.21
N LYS A 23 -15.92 7.72 -1.70
CA LYS A 23 -15.13 8.77 -2.36
C LYS A 23 -13.64 8.44 -2.44
N GLN A 24 -13.10 7.72 -1.47
CA GLN A 24 -11.69 7.30 -1.49
C GLN A 24 -11.39 6.30 -2.60
N VAL A 25 -12.31 5.38 -2.89
CA VAL A 25 -12.15 4.41 -3.98
C VAL A 25 -12.37 5.05 -5.36
N GLU A 26 -13.32 5.99 -5.48
CA GLU A 26 -13.51 6.81 -6.68
C GLU A 26 -12.25 7.66 -6.95
N TYR A 27 -11.72 8.30 -5.91
CA TYR A 27 -10.45 9.05 -5.97
C TYR A 27 -9.29 8.16 -6.43
N MET A 28 -9.17 6.92 -5.92
CA MET A 28 -8.12 5.99 -6.37
C MET A 28 -8.24 5.58 -7.84
N SER A 29 -9.46 5.38 -8.35
CA SER A 29 -9.65 5.04 -9.77
C SER A 29 -9.29 6.20 -10.70
N GLU A 30 -9.47 7.44 -10.26
CA GLU A 30 -9.00 8.64 -10.99
C GLU A 30 -7.48 8.84 -10.87
N HIS A 31 -6.82 8.18 -9.91
CA HIS A 31 -5.40 8.34 -9.58
C HIS A 31 -4.59 7.05 -9.84
N LEU A 32 -4.88 6.36 -10.95
CA LEU A 32 -3.99 5.32 -11.47
C LEU A 32 -2.58 5.89 -11.68
N GLY A 33 -1.57 5.21 -11.16
CA GLY A 33 -0.17 5.66 -11.16
C GLY A 33 0.23 6.62 -10.04
N ALA A 34 -0.69 7.04 -9.16
CA ALA A 34 -0.32 7.87 -8.01
C ALA A 34 0.40 7.06 -6.91
N PRO A 35 1.33 7.69 -6.17
CA PRO A 35 1.97 7.08 -5.00
C PRO A 35 1.00 6.99 -3.83
N PHE A 36 0.95 5.82 -3.21
CA PHE A 36 0.20 5.55 -1.99
C PHE A 36 1.12 4.91 -0.95
N GLU A 37 0.81 5.19 0.32
CA GLU A 37 1.43 4.51 1.45
C GLU A 37 0.66 3.21 1.71
N GLY A 38 1.43 2.13 1.88
CA GLY A 38 0.91 0.83 2.21
C GLY A 38 1.79 0.14 3.25
N ILE A 39 1.23 -0.89 3.88
CA ILE A 39 1.90 -1.70 4.89
C ILE A 39 2.00 -3.11 4.34
N VAL A 40 3.17 -3.71 4.41
CA VAL A 40 3.37 -5.08 3.96
C VAL A 40 2.58 -6.04 4.84
N SER A 41 1.48 -6.59 4.32
CA SER A 41 0.61 -7.54 5.01
C SER A 41 1.06 -8.99 4.82
N GLY A 42 1.88 -9.26 3.80
CA GLY A 42 2.37 -10.60 3.50
C GLY A 42 3.57 -10.59 2.57
N VAL A 43 4.49 -11.53 2.75
CA VAL A 43 5.67 -11.69 1.88
C VAL A 43 5.72 -13.14 1.42
N THR A 44 5.91 -13.33 0.11
CA THR A 44 5.98 -14.65 -0.52
C THR A 44 7.13 -14.69 -1.53
N GLU A 45 7.48 -15.89 -2.01
CA GLU A 45 8.54 -16.08 -3.01
C GLU A 45 8.20 -15.48 -4.39
N TRP A 46 6.92 -15.23 -4.69
CA TRP A 46 6.46 -14.71 -5.98
C TRP A 46 6.00 -13.25 -5.92
N GLY A 47 5.72 -12.72 -4.72
CA GLY A 47 5.16 -11.39 -4.55
C GLY A 47 5.10 -10.91 -3.10
N VAL A 48 4.77 -9.64 -2.96
CA VAL A 48 4.53 -8.98 -1.67
C VAL A 48 3.12 -8.44 -1.66
N TYR A 49 2.39 -8.74 -0.59
CA TYR A 49 1.08 -8.19 -0.31
C TYR A 49 1.23 -6.92 0.49
N VAL A 50 0.57 -5.87 0.02
CA VAL A 50 0.60 -4.54 0.62
C VAL A 50 -0.85 -4.10 0.84
N GLU A 51 -1.17 -3.84 2.10
CA GLU A 51 -2.44 -3.27 2.51
C GLU A 51 -2.35 -1.74 2.51
N MET A 52 -3.27 -1.07 1.82
CA MET A 52 -3.34 0.38 1.80
C MET A 52 -4.36 0.85 2.84
N PRO A 53 -3.94 1.41 3.99
CA PRO A 53 -4.87 1.82 5.05
C PRO A 53 -5.81 2.95 4.61
N ALA A 54 -5.39 3.76 3.63
CA ALA A 54 -6.17 4.85 3.07
C ALA A 54 -7.44 4.38 2.37
N THR A 55 -7.43 3.19 1.75
CA THR A 55 -8.57 2.65 0.98
C THR A 55 -9.06 1.31 1.47
N GLN A 56 -8.34 0.70 2.43
CA GLN A 56 -8.58 -0.65 2.93
C GLN A 56 -8.58 -1.72 1.82
N CYS A 57 -7.91 -1.43 0.72
CA CYS A 57 -7.69 -2.38 -0.35
C CYS A 57 -6.35 -3.08 -0.15
N GLU A 58 -6.31 -4.35 -0.48
CA GLU A 58 -5.08 -5.12 -0.58
C GLU A 58 -4.63 -5.15 -2.03
N GLY A 59 -3.35 -4.88 -2.25
CA GLY A 59 -2.72 -5.07 -3.53
C GLY A 59 -1.51 -5.97 -3.43
N MET A 60 -1.10 -6.50 -4.58
CA MET A 60 0.02 -7.41 -4.69
C MET A 60 1.06 -6.82 -5.62
N VAL A 61 2.29 -6.73 -5.11
CA VAL A 61 3.47 -6.41 -5.91
C VAL A 61 4.10 -7.72 -6.35
N ARG A 62 4.16 -7.95 -7.66
CA ARG A 62 4.82 -9.15 -8.21
C ARG A 62 6.32 -8.90 -8.26
N LEU A 63 7.11 -9.78 -7.66
CA LEU A 63 8.57 -9.70 -7.74
C LEU A 63 9.07 -9.80 -9.18
N ALA A 64 8.34 -10.54 -10.03
CA ALA A 64 8.62 -10.67 -11.45
C ALA A 64 8.46 -9.37 -12.25
N ASP A 65 7.68 -8.40 -11.74
CA ASP A 65 7.51 -7.11 -12.40
C ASP A 65 8.72 -6.19 -12.17
N ILE A 66 9.44 -6.41 -11.06
CA ILE A 66 10.66 -5.67 -10.72
C ILE A 66 11.84 -6.24 -11.53
N LYS A 67 11.86 -5.96 -12.84
CA LYS A 67 12.91 -6.42 -13.77
C LYS A 67 14.30 -5.90 -13.41
N GLU A 68 14.37 -4.87 -12.59
CA GLU A 68 15.60 -4.24 -12.15
C GLU A 68 16.28 -4.95 -10.98
N ASP A 69 15.64 -5.93 -10.33
CA ASP A 69 16.29 -6.62 -9.22
C ASP A 69 15.84 -8.07 -9.06
N TYR A 70 16.74 -8.88 -8.49
CA TYR A 70 16.44 -10.24 -8.08
C TYR A 70 16.21 -10.24 -6.57
N PHE A 71 14.98 -10.52 -6.16
CA PHE A 71 14.63 -10.63 -4.76
C PHE A 71 14.80 -12.07 -4.27
N ASP A 72 15.53 -12.23 -3.18
CA ASP A 72 15.72 -13.49 -2.48
C ASP A 72 14.75 -13.55 -1.29
N PHE A 73 13.93 -14.59 -1.21
CA PHE A 73 12.97 -14.76 -0.13
C PHE A 73 13.61 -15.48 1.05
N ASP A 74 13.74 -14.77 2.17
CA ASP A 74 14.26 -15.28 3.43
C ASP A 74 13.10 -15.77 4.30
N GLU A 75 12.76 -17.06 4.17
CA GLU A 75 11.70 -17.73 4.92
C GLU A 75 11.87 -17.60 6.45
N LYS A 76 13.12 -17.51 6.93
CA LYS A 76 13.42 -17.41 8.37
C LYS A 76 12.93 -16.11 8.98
N PHE A 77 12.97 -15.04 8.21
CA PHE A 77 12.62 -13.69 8.65
C PHE A 77 11.39 -13.13 7.93
N LEU A 78 10.75 -13.92 7.05
CA LEU A 78 9.59 -13.52 6.24
C LEU A 78 9.83 -12.17 5.54
N ARG A 79 10.98 -12.07 4.88
CA ARG A 79 11.42 -10.86 4.18
C ARG A 79 12.00 -11.20 2.82
N ILE A 80 11.95 -10.24 1.91
CA ILE A 80 12.65 -10.32 0.64
C ILE A 80 13.85 -9.38 0.65
N ILE A 81 14.92 -9.81 0.00
CA ILE A 81 16.17 -9.05 -0.07
C ILE A 81 16.56 -8.92 -1.54
N GLY A 82 16.54 -7.70 -2.06
CA GLY A 82 17.03 -7.37 -3.40
C GLY A 82 18.54 -7.59 -3.49
N GLN A 83 19.00 -8.41 -4.42
CA GLN A 83 20.42 -8.73 -4.57
C GLN A 83 21.22 -7.52 -5.10
N ARG A 84 20.64 -6.76 -6.03
CA ARG A 84 21.25 -5.62 -6.71
C ARG A 84 21.05 -4.31 -5.95
N THR A 85 19.83 -4.03 -5.50
CA THR A 85 19.51 -2.79 -4.77
C THR A 85 19.76 -2.90 -3.26
N LYS A 86 20.00 -4.11 -2.73
CA LYS A 86 20.12 -4.40 -1.28
C LYS A 86 18.91 -3.97 -0.46
N ARG A 87 17.77 -3.75 -1.11
CA ARG A 87 16.52 -3.39 -0.44
C ARG A 87 15.98 -4.60 0.30
N MET A 88 15.61 -4.38 1.55
CA MET A 88 14.98 -5.40 2.39
C MET A 88 13.56 -4.96 2.64
N ILE A 89 12.60 -5.85 2.38
CA ILE A 89 11.20 -5.61 2.65
C ILE A 89 10.73 -6.76 3.53
N SER A 90 10.31 -6.44 4.75
CA SER A 90 9.78 -7.38 5.73
C SER A 90 8.29 -7.20 5.95
N LEU A 91 7.67 -8.25 6.49
CA LEU A 91 6.30 -8.19 6.96
C LEU A 91 6.11 -7.06 7.98
N GLY A 92 5.13 -6.19 7.75
CA GLY A 92 4.80 -5.05 8.61
C GLY A 92 5.54 -3.76 8.27
N ASP A 93 6.44 -3.77 7.30
CA ASP A 93 7.12 -2.54 6.88
C ASP A 93 6.17 -1.59 6.14
N GLU A 94 6.36 -0.29 6.39
CA GLU A 94 5.71 0.78 5.66
C GLU A 94 6.45 1.02 4.33
N VAL A 95 5.71 0.92 3.22
CA VAL A 95 6.23 0.96 1.86
C VAL A 95 5.40 1.92 1.02
N LYS A 96 6.05 2.59 0.06
CA LYS A 96 5.35 3.37 -0.96
C LYS A 96 5.12 2.50 -2.19
N VAL A 97 3.89 2.50 -2.67
CA VAL A 97 3.45 1.72 -3.82
C VAL A 97 2.67 2.61 -4.79
N LYS A 98 2.76 2.34 -6.09
CA LYS A 98 1.85 2.93 -7.09
C LYS A 98 0.86 1.88 -7.53
N VAL A 99 -0.35 2.35 -7.81
CA VAL A 99 -1.40 1.55 -8.43
C VAL A 99 -1.09 1.43 -9.93
N MET A 100 -0.76 0.23 -10.38
CA MET A 100 -0.50 -0.03 -11.80
C MET A 100 -1.79 -0.41 -12.52
N ASP A 101 -2.57 -1.29 -11.92
CA ASP A 101 -3.84 -1.76 -12.47
C ASP A 101 -4.81 -2.11 -11.32
N THR A 102 -6.11 -1.92 -11.55
CA THR A 102 -7.15 -2.23 -10.56
C THR A 102 -8.15 -3.21 -11.15
N ASP A 103 -8.24 -4.39 -10.54
CA ASP A 103 -9.23 -5.39 -10.93
C ASP A 103 -10.40 -5.36 -9.93
N ILE A 104 -11.45 -4.62 -10.29
CA ILE A 104 -12.65 -4.44 -9.46
C ILE A 104 -13.42 -5.76 -9.30
N ASP A 105 -13.38 -6.62 -10.33
CA ASP A 105 -14.06 -7.93 -10.33
C ASP A 105 -13.40 -8.88 -9.33
N ARG A 106 -12.07 -8.92 -9.32
CA ARG A 106 -11.28 -9.75 -8.40
C ARG A 106 -11.02 -9.08 -7.05
N ARG A 107 -11.32 -7.79 -6.92
CA ARG A 107 -11.00 -6.93 -5.76
C ARG A 107 -9.52 -6.95 -5.41
N THR A 108 -8.68 -7.06 -6.43
CA THR A 108 -7.22 -7.09 -6.29
C THR A 108 -6.62 -5.92 -7.05
N ILE A 109 -5.55 -5.36 -6.51
CA ILE A 109 -4.83 -4.25 -7.13
C ILE A 109 -3.43 -4.73 -7.47
N ASP A 110 -3.01 -4.59 -8.72
CA ASP A 110 -1.61 -4.79 -9.09
C ASP A 110 -0.86 -3.51 -8.70
N LEU A 111 0.09 -3.69 -7.80
CA LEU A 111 0.91 -2.62 -7.23
C LEU A 111 2.35 -2.76 -7.73
N GLU A 112 3.07 -1.65 -7.77
CA GLU A 112 4.51 -1.63 -7.96
C GLU A 112 5.15 -0.81 -6.85
N PHE A 113 6.29 -1.26 -6.33
CA PHE A 113 7.03 -0.48 -5.34
C PHE A 113 7.57 0.81 -5.95
N ILE A 114 7.33 1.92 -5.26
CA ILE A 114 7.98 3.18 -5.59
C ILE A 114 9.21 3.24 -4.73
N PHE A 115 10.33 3.20 -5.41
CA PHE A 115 11.59 3.47 -4.79
C PHE A 115 11.96 4.90 -5.15
N GLU A 116 12.00 5.78 -4.16
CA GLU A 116 12.68 7.06 -4.31
C GLU A 116 14.15 6.71 -4.54
N THR A 117 14.57 6.68 -5.80
CA THR A 117 15.98 6.81 -6.09
C THR A 117 16.30 8.26 -5.73
N ASP A 118 17.09 8.47 -4.68
CA ASP A 118 17.91 9.68 -4.56
C ASP A 118 18.88 9.70 -5.76
N GLU A 119 18.37 9.91 -6.98
CA GLU A 119 19.16 10.50 -8.06
C GLU A 119 19.17 12.01 -7.80
N ASP A 120 19.90 12.38 -6.74
CA ASP A 120 20.75 13.55 -6.78
C ASP A 120 21.97 13.13 -7.63
N ASP A 121 21.82 13.09 -8.95
CA ASP A 121 22.97 13.12 -9.86
C ASP A 121 22.62 13.98 -11.07
N GLY A 122 23.33 15.10 -11.16
CA GLY A 122 22.98 16.24 -11.97
C GLY A 122 23.02 16.01 -13.47
N THR A 123 22.32 16.88 -14.19
CA THR A 123 22.77 17.29 -15.52
C THR A 123 22.42 18.77 -15.73
N GLU A 124 23.50 19.57 -15.66
CA GLU A 124 23.80 20.86 -16.33
C GLU A 124 22.83 22.06 -16.27
#